data_AF-A0A1Y3CJQ7-F1
#
_entry.id   AF-A0A1Y3CJQ7-F1
#
_cell.length_a   1.000
_cell.length_b   1.000
_cell.length_c   1.000
_cell.angle_alpha   90.00
_cell.angle_beta   90.00
_cell.angle_gamma   90.00
#
_symmetry.space_group_name_H-M   'P 1'
#
loop_
_entity.id
_entity.type
_entity.pdbx_description
1 polymer ?
#
loop_
_entity_poly.entity_id
_entity_poly.type
_entity_poly.pdbx_seq_one_letter_code
_entity_poly.pdbx_strand_id
1 'polypeptide(L)'
;MKKFIQNAVLPFMLFSTGMLLSACEQVSEPQSGDIQTGQSSEKAMNSSAQTPQADLKSGNMFYMVRDVADMQLKAGDYVAQLKQTQNELQTAINDKDQQQLQATAKTLQQQLTGFNQALTSLNLKSQEIDSIRQNILQANQQVLATPFLNGDINLNQIDFKKIEQQMGSIQTEMIKLAGMLIPQEQNEQDQES
;
A
#
# COMPACT_ATOMS: atom_id res chain seq x y z
N MET A 1 -10.34 45.01 -33.76
CA MET A 1 -10.32 44.62 -35.19
C MET A 1 -10.22 43.09 -35.26
N LYS A 2 -11.09 42.46 -36.08
CA LYS A 2 -11.01 41.17 -36.81
C LYS A 2 -10.18 39.98 -36.24
N LYS A 3 -10.83 38.86 -35.86
CA LYS A 3 -11.00 37.54 -36.57
C LYS A 3 -9.71 36.70 -36.60
N PHE A 4 -9.66 35.41 -36.21
CA PHE A 4 -10.17 34.17 -36.84
C PHE A 4 -10.38 33.07 -35.75
N ILE A 5 -11.48 32.32 -35.63
CA ILE A 5 -12.13 31.33 -36.52
C ILE A 5 -11.54 29.89 -36.40
N GLN A 6 -12.37 29.03 -35.79
CA GLN A 6 -12.75 27.64 -36.15
C GLN A 6 -11.83 26.42 -35.90
N ASN A 7 -12.49 25.43 -35.30
CA ASN A 7 -12.53 24.00 -35.63
C ASN A 7 -11.21 23.22 -35.74
N ALA A 8 -11.01 22.33 -34.77
CA ALA A 8 -10.57 20.97 -35.08
C ALA A 8 -11.33 19.99 -34.20
N VAL A 9 -12.26 19.28 -34.84
CA VAL A 9 -13.10 18.22 -34.28
C VAL A 9 -12.56 16.90 -34.83
N LEU A 10 -12.26 15.95 -33.92
CA LEU A 10 -12.19 14.48 -34.08
C LEU A 10 -11.01 13.85 -34.86
N PRO A 11 -10.66 12.54 -34.66
CA PRO A 11 -11.53 11.49 -34.12
C PRO A 11 -10.98 10.56 -33.02
N PHE A 12 -11.95 9.95 -32.33
CA PHE A 12 -11.84 8.74 -31.53
C PHE A 12 -11.20 7.60 -32.33
N MET A 13 -10.09 7.07 -31.84
CA MET A 13 -9.61 5.74 -32.23
C MET A 13 -10.29 4.70 -31.34
N LEU A 14 -11.36 4.10 -31.85
CA LEU A 14 -11.86 2.81 -31.38
C LEU A 14 -10.86 1.74 -31.83
N PHE A 15 -10.06 1.21 -30.90
CA PHE A 15 -9.32 -0.03 -31.14
C PHE A 15 -10.00 -1.18 -30.40
N SER A 16 -10.90 -1.85 -31.12
CA SER A 16 -11.49 -3.13 -30.72
C SER A 16 -10.67 -4.27 -31.32
N THR A 17 -10.05 -5.06 -30.46
CA THR A 17 -9.60 -6.46 -30.67
C THR A 17 -9.16 -6.93 -29.29
N GLY A 18 -9.55 -8.05 -28.71
CA GLY A 18 -10.32 -9.22 -29.12
C GLY A 18 -9.96 -10.29 -28.07
N MET A 19 -10.96 -10.87 -27.41
CA MET A 19 -10.77 -11.98 -26.46
C MET A 19 -10.07 -13.17 -27.13
N LEU A 20 -9.13 -13.81 -26.42
CA LEU A 20 -9.07 -15.28 -26.32
C LEU A 20 -8.37 -15.66 -24.99
N LEU A 21 -9.18 -15.90 -23.96
CA LEU A 21 -8.79 -16.64 -22.76
C LEU A 21 -8.67 -18.11 -23.14
N SER A 22 -7.44 -18.63 -23.21
CA SER A 22 -7.19 -20.06 -23.25
C SER A 22 -6.97 -20.53 -21.82
N ALA A 23 -8.03 -21.02 -21.19
CA ALA A 23 -7.94 -21.79 -19.96
C ALA A 23 -7.45 -23.20 -20.32
N CYS A 24 -6.16 -23.48 -20.09
CA CYS A 24 -5.69 -24.86 -20.01
C CYS A 24 -5.94 -25.36 -18.58
N GLU A 25 -7.09 -25.99 -18.41
CA GLU A 25 -7.35 -26.91 -17.32
C GLU A 25 -6.56 -28.19 -17.57
N GLN A 26 -5.64 -28.55 -16.67
CA GLN A 26 -5.11 -29.91 -16.62
C GLN A 26 -5.11 -30.38 -15.17
N VAL A 27 -6.26 -30.93 -14.78
CA VAL A 27 -6.41 -31.78 -13.60
C VAL A 27 -5.83 -33.16 -13.92
N SER A 28 -4.88 -33.60 -13.09
CA SER A 28 -4.36 -34.96 -13.10
C SER A 28 -4.08 -35.40 -11.67
N GLU A 29 -5.05 -36.07 -11.06
CA GLU A 29 -4.89 -37.13 -10.06
C GLU A 29 -5.99 -38.17 -10.37
N PRO A 30 -5.91 -39.46 -9.98
CA PRO A 30 -5.05 -40.05 -8.94
C PRO A 30 -4.39 -41.39 -9.37
N GLN A 31 -3.35 -41.85 -8.65
CA GLN A 31 -3.12 -43.30 -8.52
C GLN A 31 -2.67 -43.67 -7.10
N SER A 32 -3.60 -44.33 -6.41
CA SER A 32 -3.37 -45.13 -5.21
C SER A 32 -2.42 -46.30 -5.51
N GLY A 33 -1.51 -46.56 -4.58
CA GLY A 33 -0.61 -47.71 -4.61
C GLY A 33 -0.32 -48.23 -3.21
N ASP A 34 -1.04 -49.31 -2.88
CA ASP A 34 -0.67 -50.43 -2.02
C ASP A 34 -0.59 -50.33 -0.48
N ILE A 35 -1.28 -51.31 0.11
CA ILE A 35 -1.31 -51.69 1.52
C ILE A 35 -0.47 -52.96 1.64
N GLN A 36 0.54 -52.99 2.51
CA GLN A 36 0.87 -54.24 3.21
C GLN A 36 1.59 -54.05 4.56
N THR A 37 0.76 -54.13 5.61
CA THR A 37 0.86 -55.00 6.79
C THR A 37 2.25 -55.51 7.23
N GLY A 38 2.64 -55.09 8.43
CA GLY A 38 3.67 -55.73 9.26
C GLY A 38 3.41 -55.44 10.75
N GLN A 39 2.63 -56.30 11.39
CA GLN A 39 2.29 -56.26 12.82
C GLN A 39 3.45 -56.83 13.66
N SER A 40 3.93 -56.11 14.68
CA SER A 40 4.35 -56.75 15.94
C SER A 40 4.46 -55.78 17.13
N SER A 41 3.65 -56.11 18.13
CA SER A 41 3.86 -56.01 19.59
C SER A 41 3.70 -54.67 20.31
N GLU A 42 2.69 -54.71 21.17
CA GLU A 42 2.27 -53.78 22.22
C GLU A 42 3.37 -53.53 23.27
N LYS A 43 3.40 -52.31 23.82
CA LYS A 43 3.33 -52.00 25.27
C LYS A 43 3.97 -50.64 25.60
N ALA A 44 3.11 -49.67 25.90
CA ALA A 44 3.19 -48.82 27.09
C ALA A 44 2.16 -47.68 26.96
N MET A 45 1.11 -47.74 27.79
CA MET A 45 0.28 -46.58 28.11
C MET A 45 1.19 -45.48 28.64
N ASN A 46 1.31 -44.39 27.90
CA ASN A 46 1.61 -43.10 28.47
C ASN A 46 0.51 -42.15 28.02
N SER A 47 -0.46 -41.93 28.89
CA SER A 47 -1.43 -40.84 28.77
C SER A 47 -0.67 -39.53 28.91
N SER A 48 -0.01 -39.10 27.84
CA SER A 48 0.35 -37.71 27.65
C SER A 48 -0.76 -37.09 26.82
N ALA A 49 -1.42 -36.09 27.41
CA ALA A 49 -2.44 -35.30 26.75
C ALA A 49 -1.95 -34.90 25.36
N GLN A 50 -2.54 -35.48 24.32
CA GLN A 50 -2.49 -34.94 22.97
C GLN A 50 -3.27 -33.63 23.03
N THR A 51 -2.58 -32.55 23.35
CA THR A 51 -2.90 -31.25 22.76
C THR A 51 -2.93 -31.48 21.24
N PRO A 52 -3.98 -31.04 20.52
CA PRO A 52 -3.94 -30.98 19.07
C PRO A 52 -2.90 -29.93 18.66
N GLN A 53 -1.62 -30.30 18.68
CA GLN A 53 -0.59 -29.62 17.91
C GLN A 53 -0.64 -30.20 16.51
N ALA A 54 -1.48 -29.60 15.67
CA ALA A 54 -1.33 -29.50 14.22
C ALA A 54 -2.70 -29.24 13.60
N ASP A 55 -3.24 -28.04 13.83
CA ASP A 55 -4.17 -27.47 12.86
C ASP A 55 -3.94 -25.95 12.81
N LEU A 56 -3.66 -25.46 11.59
CA LEU A 56 -3.68 -24.04 11.16
C LEU A 56 -2.45 -23.14 11.41
N LYS A 57 -1.25 -23.52 10.95
CA LYS A 57 -0.26 -22.50 10.50
C LYS A 57 -0.69 -21.84 9.16
N SER A 58 -1.67 -22.41 8.46
CA SER A 58 -2.33 -21.80 7.29
C SER A 58 -3.28 -20.65 7.65
N GLY A 59 -3.71 -20.55 8.92
CA GLY A 59 -4.60 -19.48 9.40
C GLY A 59 -3.95 -18.09 9.34
N ASN A 60 -2.63 -17.99 9.58
CA ASN A 60 -1.94 -16.70 9.56
C ASN A 60 -1.81 -16.13 8.12
N MET A 61 -1.50 -16.99 7.14
CA MET A 61 -1.37 -16.59 5.74
C MET A 61 -2.70 -16.12 5.13
N PHE A 62 -3.80 -16.82 5.43
CA PHE A 62 -5.12 -16.41 4.97
C PHE A 62 -5.48 -15.00 5.48
N TYR A 63 -5.26 -14.74 6.77
CA TYR A 63 -5.53 -13.42 7.34
C TYR A 63 -4.59 -12.36 6.78
N MET A 64 -3.30 -12.65 6.60
CA MET A 64 -2.37 -11.72 5.96
C MET A 64 -2.81 -11.32 4.55
N VAL A 65 -3.10 -12.27 3.67
CA VAL A 65 -3.54 -11.96 2.29
C VAL A 65 -4.85 -11.19 2.28
N ARG A 66 -5.83 -11.61 3.10
CA ARG A 66 -7.11 -10.90 3.22
C ARG A 66 -6.91 -9.47 3.74
N ASP A 67 -6.05 -9.28 4.73
CA ASP A 67 -5.83 -7.98 5.37
C ASP A 67 -5.04 -7.04 4.47
N VAL A 68 -4.06 -7.55 3.72
CA VAL A 68 -3.39 -6.80 2.64
C VAL A 68 -4.40 -6.38 1.58
N ALA A 69 -5.32 -7.27 1.20
CA ALA A 69 -6.38 -6.93 0.25
C ALA A 69 -7.34 -5.87 0.81
N ASP A 70 -7.79 -5.96 2.07
CA ASP A 70 -8.65 -4.93 2.68
C ASP A 70 -7.94 -3.57 2.78
N MET A 71 -6.64 -3.58 3.13
CA MET A 71 -5.79 -2.39 3.10
C MET A 71 -5.70 -1.80 1.70
N GLN A 72 -5.45 -2.62 0.67
CA GLN A 72 -5.35 -2.16 -0.70
C GLN A 72 -6.69 -1.61 -1.22
N LEU A 73 -7.80 -2.29 -0.92
CA LEU A 73 -9.13 -1.89 -1.37
C LEU A 73 -9.60 -0.57 -0.75
N LYS A 74 -9.34 -0.36 0.55
CA LYS A 74 -9.82 0.86 1.24
C LYS A 74 -8.81 2.00 1.23
N ALA A 75 -7.53 1.68 1.13
CA ALA A 75 -6.45 2.62 1.40
C ALA A 75 -5.43 2.72 0.26
N GLY A 76 -5.52 1.86 -0.77
CA GLY A 76 -4.58 1.83 -1.89
C GLY A 76 -4.59 3.10 -2.75
N ASP A 77 -5.76 3.68 -3.00
CA ASP A 77 -5.89 4.90 -3.80
C ASP A 77 -5.17 6.10 -3.17
N TYR A 78 -5.11 6.16 -1.83
CA TYR A 78 -4.37 7.22 -1.14
C TYR A 78 -2.88 7.18 -1.48
N VAL A 79 -2.30 6.01 -1.71
CA VAL A 79 -0.88 5.90 -2.07
C VAL A 79 -0.61 6.56 -3.42
N ALA A 80 -1.47 6.31 -4.41
CA ALA A 80 -1.36 6.92 -5.73
C ALA A 80 -1.60 8.43 -5.66
N GLN A 81 -2.63 8.87 -4.93
CA GLN A 81 -2.95 10.27 -4.70
C GLN A 81 -1.81 11.02 -3.99
N LEU A 82 -1.20 10.41 -2.97
CA LEU A 82 -0.09 11.00 -2.23
C LEU A 82 1.15 11.19 -3.11
N LYS A 83 1.44 10.23 -4.00
CA LYS A 83 2.54 10.36 -4.99
C LYS A 83 2.27 11.50 -5.99
N GLN A 84 1.05 11.57 -6.50
CA GLN A 84 0.60 12.64 -7.39
C GLN A 84 0.79 14.01 -6.71
N THR A 85 0.24 14.17 -5.51
CA THR A 85 0.31 15.42 -4.73
C THR A 85 1.74 15.79 -4.36
N GLN A 86 2.61 14.83 -4.06
CA GLN A 86 4.03 15.08 -3.83
C GLN A 86 4.69 15.73 -5.04
N ASN A 87 4.42 15.21 -6.25
CA ASN A 87 4.97 15.77 -7.49
C ASN A 87 4.42 17.18 -7.74
N GLU A 88 3.11 17.39 -7.57
CA GLU A 88 2.48 18.71 -7.71
C GLU A 88 3.06 19.72 -6.71
N LEU A 89 3.38 19.27 -5.50
CA LEU A 89 3.95 20.11 -4.46
C LEU A 89 5.39 20.51 -4.83
N GLN A 90 6.17 19.57 -5.37
CA GLN A 90 7.51 19.86 -5.88
C GLN A 90 7.48 20.83 -7.06
N THR A 91 6.54 20.66 -8.00
CA THR A 91 6.34 21.57 -9.13
C THR A 91 6.01 22.98 -8.62
N ALA A 92 5.07 23.11 -7.69
CA ALA A 92 4.69 24.41 -7.13
C ALA A 92 5.85 25.13 -6.43
N ILE A 93 6.73 24.39 -5.74
CA ILE A 93 7.96 24.94 -5.13
C ILE A 93 8.93 25.43 -6.22
N ASN A 94 9.20 24.59 -7.23
CA ASN A 94 10.14 24.90 -8.32
C ASN A 94 9.70 26.14 -9.11
N ASP A 95 8.41 26.20 -9.44
CA ASP A 95 7.81 27.28 -10.21
C ASP A 95 7.55 28.54 -9.35
N LYS A 96 7.74 28.42 -8.03
CA LYS A 96 7.42 29.43 -7.03
C LYS A 96 5.96 29.89 -7.10
N ASP A 97 5.06 28.98 -7.48
CA ASP A 97 3.64 29.25 -7.56
C ASP A 97 3.01 29.13 -6.17
N GLN A 98 2.75 30.30 -5.56
CA GLN A 98 2.17 30.40 -4.23
C GLN A 98 0.75 29.82 -4.14
N GLN A 99 -0.08 30.03 -5.16
CA GLN A 99 -1.47 29.60 -5.17
C GLN A 99 -1.53 28.08 -5.30
N GLN A 100 -0.76 27.53 -6.23
CA GLN A 100 -0.65 26.09 -6.41
C GLN A 100 -0.05 25.44 -5.16
N LEU A 101 0.99 26.02 -4.56
CA LEU A 101 1.62 25.49 -3.35
C LEU A 101 0.62 25.38 -2.19
N GLN A 102 -0.18 26.43 -1.96
CA GLN A 102 -1.20 26.42 -0.92
C GLN A 102 -2.32 25.42 -1.20
N ALA A 103 -2.78 25.34 -2.45
CA ALA A 103 -3.80 24.37 -2.84
C ALA A 103 -3.31 22.93 -2.65
N THR A 104 -2.11 22.63 -3.12
CA THR A 104 -1.52 21.30 -3.03
C THR A 104 -1.18 20.91 -1.58
N ALA A 105 -0.74 21.86 -0.74
CA ALA A 105 -0.55 21.62 0.69
C ALA A 105 -1.85 21.18 1.38
N LYS A 106 -2.96 21.89 1.08
CA LYS A 106 -4.28 21.55 1.61
C LYS A 106 -4.75 20.18 1.11
N THR A 107 -4.54 19.89 -0.16
CA THR A 107 -4.83 18.56 -0.74
C THR A 107 -4.04 17.47 -0.02
N LEU A 108 -2.74 17.68 0.21
CA LEU A 108 -1.88 16.73 0.93
C LEU A 108 -2.38 16.47 2.36
N GLN A 109 -2.71 17.54 3.09
CA GLN A 109 -3.26 17.44 4.45
C GLN A 109 -4.57 16.63 4.47
N GLN A 110 -5.47 16.88 3.53
CA GLN A 110 -6.74 16.17 3.39
C GLN A 110 -6.53 14.69 3.06
N GLN A 111 -5.63 14.39 2.13
CA GLN A 111 -5.32 13.01 1.73
C GLN A 111 -4.69 12.23 2.88
N LEU A 112 -3.72 12.79 3.61
CA LEU A 112 -3.11 12.12 4.77
C LEU A 112 -4.13 11.88 5.90
N THR A 113 -5.02 12.84 6.13
CA THR A 113 -6.10 12.69 7.13
C THR A 113 -7.09 11.61 6.71
N GLY A 114 -7.54 11.62 5.45
CA GLY A 114 -8.42 10.60 4.90
C GLY A 114 -7.77 9.21 4.89
N PHE A 115 -6.47 9.15 4.61
CA PHE A 115 -5.72 7.90 4.65
C PHE A 115 -5.66 7.34 6.08
N ASN A 116 -5.40 8.18 7.08
CA ASN A 116 -5.48 7.78 8.48
C ASN A 116 -6.86 7.25 8.88
N GLN A 117 -7.93 7.90 8.42
CA GLN A 117 -9.30 7.45 8.66
C GLN A 117 -9.57 6.09 7.99
N ALA A 118 -9.16 5.92 6.73
CA ALA A 118 -9.30 4.65 6.02
C ALA A 118 -8.56 3.53 6.75
N LEU A 119 -7.30 3.77 7.14
CA LEU A 119 -6.47 2.80 7.87
C LEU A 119 -7.07 2.41 9.23
N THR A 120 -7.52 3.39 10.01
CA THR A 120 -8.14 3.14 11.33
C THR A 120 -9.49 2.42 11.23
N SER A 121 -10.19 2.52 10.09
CA SER A 121 -11.44 1.80 9.84
C SER A 121 -11.25 0.31 9.52
N LEU A 122 -10.02 -0.14 9.23
CA LEU A 122 -9.72 -1.53 8.90
C LEU A 122 -9.88 -2.44 10.11
N ASN A 123 -10.45 -3.62 9.88
CA ASN A 123 -10.61 -4.68 10.88
C ASN A 123 -9.61 -5.82 10.60
N LEU A 124 -8.33 -5.50 10.76
CA LEU A 124 -7.22 -6.43 10.52
C LEU A 124 -7.20 -7.53 11.59
N LYS A 125 -6.86 -8.76 11.20
CA LYS A 125 -6.65 -9.91 12.09
C LYS A 125 -5.18 -10.32 12.20
N SER A 126 -4.37 -10.07 11.18
CA SER A 126 -2.93 -10.26 11.21
C SER A 126 -2.26 -9.13 12.02
N GLN A 127 -1.40 -9.52 12.95
CA GLN A 127 -0.63 -8.58 13.76
C GLN A 127 0.48 -7.91 12.94
N GLU A 128 1.03 -8.63 11.96
CA GLU A 128 2.03 -8.12 11.02
C GLU A 128 1.44 -6.98 10.19
N ILE A 129 0.24 -7.19 9.63
CA ILE A 129 -0.44 -6.15 8.85
C ILE A 129 -0.91 -5.00 9.74
N ASP A 130 -1.33 -5.27 10.98
CA ASP A 130 -1.63 -4.21 11.95
C ASP A 130 -0.39 -3.36 12.28
N SER A 131 0.77 -3.98 12.50
CA SER A 131 2.03 -3.27 12.73
C SER A 131 2.39 -2.35 11.55
N ILE A 132 2.23 -2.83 10.31
CA ILE A 132 2.40 -2.01 9.10
C ILE A 132 1.43 -0.83 9.12
N ARG A 133 0.15 -1.06 9.42
CA ARG A 133 -0.84 0.01 9.58
C ARG A 133 -0.38 1.06 10.61
N GLN A 134 0.10 0.65 11.78
CA GLN A 134 0.56 1.59 12.81
C GLN A 134 1.75 2.43 12.32
N ASN A 135 2.71 1.80 11.64
CA ASN A 135 3.86 2.53 11.10
C ASN A 135 3.44 3.55 10.04
N ILE A 136 2.47 3.21 9.18
CA ILE A 136 1.90 4.15 8.19
C ILE A 136 1.19 5.31 8.89
N LEU A 137 0.35 5.02 9.90
CA LEU A 137 -0.33 6.06 10.70
C LEU A 137 0.66 7.02 11.35
N GLN A 138 1.74 6.49 11.92
CA GLN A 138 2.79 7.29 12.53
C GLN A 138 3.50 8.18 11.49
N ALA A 139 3.87 7.63 10.34
CA ALA A 139 4.51 8.39 9.26
C ALA A 139 3.59 9.52 8.75
N ASN A 140 2.30 9.23 8.52
CA ASN A 140 1.32 10.24 8.15
C ASN A 140 1.21 11.34 9.21
N GLN A 141 1.21 10.96 10.49
CA GLN A 141 1.14 11.93 11.59
C GLN A 141 2.39 12.81 11.67
N GLN A 142 3.57 12.27 11.36
CA GLN A 142 4.82 13.04 11.27
C GLN A 142 4.77 14.08 10.16
N VAL A 143 4.26 13.71 8.98
CA VAL A 143 4.08 14.64 7.86
C VAL A 143 3.04 15.72 8.20
N LEU A 144 1.88 15.31 8.74
CA LEU A 144 0.82 16.24 9.16
C LEU A 144 1.26 17.22 10.25
N ALA A 145 2.21 16.83 11.11
CA ALA A 145 2.75 17.68 12.16
C ALA A 145 3.79 18.69 11.67
N THR A 146 4.20 18.64 10.39
CA THR A 146 5.13 19.62 9.85
C THR A 146 4.53 21.03 9.89
N PRO A 147 5.33 22.09 10.16
CA PRO A 147 4.84 23.46 10.21
C PRO A 147 4.13 23.90 8.91
N PHE A 148 4.55 23.35 7.78
CA PHE A 148 3.95 23.59 6.48
C PHE A 148 2.50 23.10 6.37
N LEU A 149 2.17 21.94 6.94
CA LEU A 149 0.84 21.33 6.82
C LEU A 149 -0.08 21.57 8.02
N ASN A 150 0.48 21.89 9.19
CA ASN A 150 -0.31 22.14 10.40
C ASN A 150 -0.82 23.59 10.52
N GLY A 151 -0.41 24.49 9.62
CA GLY A 151 -0.83 25.89 9.59
C GLY A 151 0.06 26.86 10.39
N ASP A 152 1.18 26.39 10.95
CA ASP A 152 2.15 27.23 11.68
C ASP A 152 2.97 28.14 10.74
N ILE A 153 2.91 27.91 9.43
CA ILE A 153 3.46 28.81 8.41
C ILE A 153 2.34 29.68 7.84
N ASN A 154 2.53 30.99 7.89
CA ASN A 154 1.63 31.92 7.24
C ASN A 154 1.86 31.89 5.72
N LEU A 155 1.05 31.11 5.00
CA LEU A 155 1.16 30.92 3.55
C LEU A 155 0.84 32.19 2.74
N ASN A 156 0.46 33.29 3.39
CA ASN A 156 0.32 34.61 2.74
C ASN A 156 1.66 35.36 2.66
N GLN A 157 2.68 34.93 3.41
CA GLN A 157 4.04 35.45 3.44
C GLN A 157 5.04 34.31 3.24
N ILE A 158 4.99 33.69 2.06
CA ILE A 158 5.75 32.47 1.78
C ILE A 158 7.26 32.76 1.69
N ASP A 159 8.02 32.22 2.64
CA ASP A 159 9.45 32.00 2.50
C ASP A 159 9.69 30.64 1.84
N PHE A 160 9.77 30.63 0.50
CA PHE A 160 9.98 29.41 -0.29
C PHE A 160 11.23 28.64 0.14
N LYS A 161 12.26 29.32 0.64
CA LYS A 161 13.49 28.66 1.10
C LYS A 161 13.24 27.82 2.36
N LYS A 162 12.41 28.30 3.28
CA LYS A 162 11.99 27.52 4.46
C LYS A 162 11.11 26.33 4.06
N ILE A 163 10.22 26.53 3.08
CA ILE A 163 9.36 25.45 2.60
C ILE A 163 10.17 24.37 1.90
N GLU A 164 11.12 24.75 1.05
CA GLU A 164 12.03 23.81 0.38
C GLU A 164 12.82 22.95 1.39
N GLN A 165 13.28 23.56 2.49
CA GLN A 165 13.93 22.82 3.57
C GLN A 165 13.00 21.82 4.26
N GLN A 166 11.75 22.21 4.56
CA GLN A 166 10.77 21.31 5.16
C GLN A 166 10.29 20.22 4.20
N MET A 167 10.32 20.50 2.90
CA MET A 167 9.96 19.55 1.85
C MET A 167 10.90 18.35 1.81
N GLY A 168 12.19 18.53 2.11
CA GLY A 168 13.11 17.39 2.25
C GLY A 168 12.68 16.39 3.33
N SER A 169 12.15 16.88 4.45
CA SER A 169 11.59 16.03 5.51
C SER A 169 10.31 15.33 5.05
N ILE A 170 9.41 16.05 4.38
CA ILE A 170 8.17 15.48 3.82
C ILE A 170 8.48 14.39 2.79
N GLN A 171 9.43 14.63 1.88
CA GLN A 171 9.85 13.65 0.87
C GLN A 171 10.41 12.39 1.51
N THR A 172 11.25 12.52 2.55
CA THR A 172 11.83 11.39 3.26
C THR A 172 10.75 10.51 3.91
N GLU A 173 9.79 11.12 4.60
CA GLU A 173 8.69 10.37 5.23
C GLU A 173 7.74 9.75 4.19
N MET A 174 7.51 10.41 3.05
CA MET A 174 6.71 9.86 1.96
C MET A 174 7.41 8.68 1.26
N ILE A 175 8.74 8.68 1.16
CA ILE A 175 9.51 7.54 0.68
C ILE A 175 9.39 6.37 1.65
N LYS A 176 9.51 6.65 2.96
CA LYS A 176 9.33 5.63 4.01
C LYS A 176 7.92 5.03 3.96
N LEU A 177 6.90 5.87 3.79
CA LEU A 177 5.52 5.46 3.58
C LEU A 177 5.39 4.51 2.38
N ALA A 178 5.92 4.91 1.22
CA ALA A 178 5.90 4.10 0.01
C ALA A 178 6.64 2.75 0.20
N GLY A 179 7.77 2.76 0.91
CA GLY A 179 8.53 1.55 1.22
C GLY A 179 7.81 0.55 2.14
N MET A 180 6.95 1.04 3.05
CA MET A 180 6.11 0.17 3.90
C MET A 180 4.92 -0.44 3.18
N LEU A 181 4.51 0.16 2.06
CA LEU A 181 3.36 -0.26 1.26
C LEU A 181 3.72 -1.20 0.11
N ILE A 182 5.00 -1.25 -0.26
CA ILE A 182 5.51 -2.25 -1.19
C ILE A 182 5.77 -3.51 -0.37
N PRO A 183 5.13 -4.65 -0.68
CA PRO A 183 5.47 -5.90 -0.01
C PRO A 183 6.97 -6.13 -0.19
N GLN A 184 7.72 -6.10 0.91
CA GLN A 184 9.11 -6.52 0.90
C GLN A 184 9.09 -8.01 0.57
N GLU A 185 9.45 -8.38 -0.65
CA GLU A 185 9.87 -9.75 -0.90
C GLU A 185 11.03 -9.99 0.07
N GLN A 186 10.82 -10.92 1.01
CA GLN A 186 11.85 -11.30 1.94
C GLN A 186 13.05 -11.76 1.10
N ASN A 187 14.12 -10.97 1.09
CA ASN A 187 15.44 -11.44 0.70
C ASN A 187 15.88 -12.46 1.76
N GLU A 188 15.32 -13.65 1.70
CA GLU A 188 16.02 -14.87 2.10
C GLU A 188 17.01 -15.19 0.98
N GLN A 189 18.15 -14.51 1.01
CA GLN A 189 19.38 -15.06 0.45
C GLN A 189 20.25 -15.51 1.61
N ASP A 190 20.03 -16.78 1.95
CA ASP A 190 21.07 -17.78 2.21
C ASP A 190 22.19 -17.38 3.16
N GLN A 191 21.91 -17.65 4.43
CA GLN A 191 22.91 -18.16 5.34
C GLN A 191 23.18 -19.64 5.00
N GLU A 192 23.94 -19.94 3.93
CA GLU A 192 24.74 -21.18 3.85
C GLU A 192 25.74 -21.17 2.67
N SER A 193 27.03 -20.94 2.97
CA SER A 193 28.21 -21.69 2.49
C SER A 193 29.50 -21.07 3.02
#